data_AF-A0A523DJR9-F1
#
_entry.id   AF-A0A523DJR9-F1
#
_cell.length_a   1.000
_cell.length_b   1.000
_cell.length_c   1.000
_cell.angle_alpha   90.00
_cell.angle_beta   90.00
_cell.angle_gamma   90.00
#
_symmetry.space_group_name_H-M   'P 1'
#
loop_
_entity.id
_entity.type
_entity.pdbx_description
1 polymer ?
#
loop_
_entity_poly.entity_id
_entity_poly.type
_entity_poly.pdbx_seq_one_letter_code
_entity_poly.pdbx_strand_id
1 'polypeptide(L)'
;MFKQSSRLLVVALAGEGLLGGVALAWIRLRGLGVEAGDPVAGIGLGLGAAFLLALVNYAILRLAPPIHPVRAIRRLYRETLRPMFATVRPLEIAGISLAAGVGEELLFRGAVQAEFGLVVASVLFGFAHMGGRSSLVFGLWVAVMGFGLGGLAHLAGGLLAPIVAHAAYDAMAISYLRWAAHGV
;
A
#
# COMPACT_ATOMS: atom_id res chain seq x y z
N MET A 1 17.20 16.31 -18.40
CA MET A 1 17.75 15.15 -17.67
C MET A 1 17.02 15.05 -16.32
N PHE A 2 15.94 14.26 -16.22
CA PHE A 2 15.17 14.12 -14.97
C PHE A 2 16.02 13.40 -13.90
N LYS A 3 16.19 13.99 -12.70
CA LYS A 3 16.79 13.32 -11.54
C LYS A 3 16.04 12.02 -11.26
N GLN A 4 16.75 10.97 -10.86
CA GLN A 4 16.21 9.63 -10.62
C GLN A 4 14.96 9.62 -9.72
N SER A 5 14.90 10.50 -8.71
CA SER A 5 13.74 10.64 -7.82
C SER A 5 12.46 11.09 -8.54
N SER A 6 12.58 12.00 -9.50
CA SER A 6 11.44 12.52 -10.26
C SER A 6 10.91 11.50 -11.27
N ARG A 7 11.75 10.55 -11.70
CA ARG A 7 11.30 9.42 -12.54
C ARG A 7 10.38 8.48 -11.75
N LEU A 8 10.69 8.19 -10.48
CA LEU A 8 9.86 7.32 -9.65
C LEU A 8 8.46 7.89 -9.44
N LEU A 9 8.36 9.19 -9.13
CA LEU A 9 7.07 9.86 -9.01
C LEU A 9 6.26 9.78 -10.32
N VAL A 10 6.89 10.05 -11.47
CA VAL A 10 6.21 9.98 -12.78
C VAL A 10 5.73 8.55 -13.06
N VAL A 11 6.55 7.54 -12.79
CA VAL A 11 6.17 6.13 -12.98
C VAL A 11 5.01 5.75 -12.07
N ALA A 12 5.04 6.14 -10.79
CA ALA A 12 3.95 5.91 -9.85
C ALA A 12 2.66 6.60 -10.32
N LEU A 13 2.71 7.89 -10.65
CA LEU A 13 1.53 8.62 -11.12
C LEU A 13 0.93 8.01 -12.40
N ALA A 14 1.78 7.60 -13.34
CA ALA A 14 1.31 6.97 -14.58
C ALA A 14 0.73 5.58 -14.35
N GLY A 15 1.42 4.73 -13.57
CA GLY A 15 0.99 3.38 -13.26
C GLY A 15 -0.30 3.36 -12.44
N GLU A 16 -0.31 4.09 -11.34
CA GLU A 16 -1.47 4.16 -10.44
C GLU A 16 -2.64 4.93 -11.05
N GLY A 17 -2.36 5.94 -11.89
CA GLY A 17 -3.39 6.63 -12.65
C GLY A 17 -4.06 5.72 -13.67
N LEU A 18 -3.30 4.89 -14.39
CA LEU A 18 -3.85 3.88 -15.29
C LEU A 18 -4.66 2.84 -14.52
N LEU A 19 -4.11 2.34 -13.42
CA LEU A 19 -4.74 1.33 -12.57
C LEU A 19 -6.07 1.85 -11.98
N GLY A 20 -6.08 3.07 -11.45
CA GLY A 20 -7.28 3.75 -10.98
C GLY A 20 -8.29 4.02 -12.11
N GLY A 21 -7.83 4.37 -13.32
CA GLY A 21 -8.68 4.53 -14.49
C GLY A 21 -9.38 3.23 -14.90
N VAL A 22 -8.64 2.12 -14.92
CA VAL A 22 -9.21 0.77 -15.17
C VAL A 22 -10.21 0.40 -14.08
N ALA A 23 -9.88 0.66 -12.81
CA ALA A 23 -10.78 0.39 -11.70
C ALA A 23 -12.09 1.19 -11.80
N LEU A 24 -12.02 2.48 -12.11
CA LEU A 24 -13.19 3.32 -12.30
C LEU A 24 -14.05 2.84 -13.47
N ALA A 25 -13.43 2.50 -14.61
CA ALA A 25 -14.15 1.93 -15.74
C ALA A 25 -14.85 0.62 -15.35
N TRP A 26 -14.16 -0.27 -14.62
CA TRP A 26 -14.73 -1.52 -14.12
C TRP A 26 -15.94 -1.25 -13.21
N ILE A 27 -15.79 -0.43 -12.17
CA ILE A 27 -16.83 -0.08 -11.20
C ILE A 27 -18.07 0.44 -11.93
N ARG A 28 -17.89 1.31 -12.92
CA ARG A 28 -19.00 1.90 -13.68
C ARG A 28 -19.66 0.92 -14.64
N LEU A 29 -18.89 0.11 -15.36
CA LEU A 29 -19.43 -0.88 -16.29
C LEU A 29 -20.18 -2.02 -15.58
N ARG A 30 -19.80 -2.33 -14.33
CA ARG A 30 -20.42 -3.39 -13.52
C ARG A 30 -21.46 -2.87 -12.53
N GLY A 31 -21.65 -1.56 -12.44
CA GLY A 31 -22.62 -0.94 -11.52
C GLY A 31 -22.34 -1.23 -10.05
N LEU A 32 -21.06 -1.30 -9.65
CA LEU A 32 -20.68 -1.63 -8.28
C LEU A 32 -20.98 -0.44 -7.35
N GLY A 33 -21.73 -0.70 -6.28
CA GLY A 33 -22.14 0.29 -5.28
C GLY A 33 -20.99 0.67 -4.34
N VAL A 34 -20.02 1.41 -4.87
CA VAL A 34 -18.82 1.84 -4.13
C VAL A 34 -19.05 3.23 -3.56
N GLU A 35 -18.93 3.34 -2.24
CA GLU A 35 -19.07 4.60 -1.51
C GLU A 35 -17.71 5.09 -0.99
N ALA A 36 -17.61 6.41 -0.80
CA ALA A 36 -16.46 6.99 -0.12
C ALA A 36 -16.50 6.70 1.39
N GLY A 37 -17.69 6.60 1.99
CA GLY A 37 -17.90 6.53 3.44
C GLY A 37 -17.91 7.91 4.10
N ASP A 38 -18.15 7.95 5.41
CA ASP A 38 -18.15 9.21 6.18
C ASP A 38 -16.74 9.83 6.23
N PRO A 39 -16.57 11.14 5.90
CA PRO A 39 -15.26 11.76 5.86
C PRO A 39 -14.50 11.76 7.20
N VAL A 40 -15.19 12.00 8.31
CA VAL A 40 -14.57 12.13 9.63
C VAL A 40 -14.12 10.77 10.13
N ALA A 41 -15.03 9.78 10.09
CA ALA A 41 -14.72 8.41 10.44
C ALA A 41 -13.67 7.82 9.49
N GLY A 42 -13.78 8.09 8.18
CA GLY A 42 -12.86 7.61 7.17
C GLY A 42 -11.42 8.08 7.41
N ILE A 43 -11.22 9.39 7.62
CA ILE A 43 -9.89 9.94 7.92
C ILE A 43 -9.38 9.43 9.27
N GLY A 44 -10.23 9.44 10.31
CA GLY A 44 -9.84 9.03 11.67
C GLY A 44 -9.44 7.56 11.74
N LEU A 45 -10.29 6.66 11.23
CA LEU A 45 -10.02 5.22 11.18
C LEU A 45 -8.84 4.92 10.25
N GLY A 46 -8.74 5.62 9.11
CA GLY A 46 -7.64 5.47 8.17
C GLY A 46 -6.28 5.80 8.79
N LEU A 47 -6.14 6.97 9.43
CA LEU A 47 -4.90 7.37 10.11
C LEU A 47 -4.58 6.45 11.29
N GLY A 48 -5.59 6.04 12.06
CA GLY A 48 -5.41 5.09 13.17
C GLY A 48 -4.89 3.73 12.68
N ALA A 49 -5.47 3.20 11.60
CA ALA A 49 -5.02 1.95 10.98
C ALA A 49 -3.61 2.08 10.41
N ALA A 50 -3.30 3.18 9.72
CA ALA A 50 -1.96 3.44 9.20
C ALA A 50 -0.91 3.43 10.32
N PHE A 51 -1.18 4.13 11.43
CA PHE A 51 -0.27 4.19 12.57
C PHE A 51 -0.05 2.80 13.18
N LEU A 52 -1.13 2.03 13.38
CA LEU A 52 -1.04 0.68 13.91
C LEU A 52 -0.23 -0.23 12.99
N LEU A 53 -0.49 -0.20 11.67
CA LEU A 53 0.26 -0.98 10.68
C LEU A 53 1.73 -0.58 10.66
N ALA A 54 2.04 0.72 10.69
CA ALA A 54 3.41 1.21 10.72
C ALA A 54 4.13 0.77 12.01
N LEU A 55 3.46 0.83 13.17
CA LEU A 55 4.00 0.37 14.44
C LEU A 55 4.31 -1.13 14.42
N VAL A 56 3.37 -1.94 13.93
CA VAL A 56 3.55 -3.40 13.79
C VAL A 56 4.71 -3.71 12.84
N ASN A 57 4.75 -3.06 11.67
CA ASN A 57 5.81 -3.27 10.69
C ASN A 57 7.19 -2.87 11.27
N TYR A 58 7.26 -1.72 11.94
CA TYR A 58 8.47 -1.27 12.64
C TYR A 58 8.91 -2.26 13.72
N ALA A 59 7.98 -2.74 14.55
CA ALA A 59 8.26 -3.72 15.59
C ALA A 59 8.79 -5.03 15.00
N ILE A 60 8.19 -5.54 13.92
CA ILE A 60 8.68 -6.74 13.22
C ILE A 60 10.10 -6.49 12.68
N LEU A 61 10.33 -5.35 12.03
CA LEU A 61 11.62 -5.04 11.43
C LEU A 61 12.73 -4.87 12.46
N ARG A 62 12.44 -4.39 13.68
CA ARG A 62 13.48 -4.09 14.69
C ARG A 62 13.59 -5.12 15.80
N LEU A 63 12.47 -5.69 16.24
CA LEU A 63 12.39 -6.48 17.47
C LEU A 63 12.23 -7.98 17.18
N ALA A 64 11.61 -8.37 16.07
CA ALA A 64 11.38 -9.77 15.80
C ALA A 64 12.71 -10.54 15.62
N PRO A 65 12.81 -11.79 16.10
CA PRO A 65 13.99 -12.61 15.86
C PRO A 65 14.19 -12.80 14.35
N PRO A 66 15.45 -12.95 13.88
CA PRO A 66 15.75 -13.04 12.46
C PRO A 66 15.42 -14.44 11.93
N ILE A 67 14.16 -14.87 12.02
CA ILE A 67 13.65 -16.09 11.40
C ILE A 67 13.49 -15.90 9.88
N HIS A 68 13.34 -16.99 9.14
CA HIS A 68 13.34 -16.96 7.66
C HIS A 68 12.41 -15.88 7.06
N PRO A 69 11.12 -15.76 7.46
CA PRO A 69 10.24 -14.72 6.90
C PRO A 69 10.73 -13.29 7.18
N VAL A 70 11.16 -13.03 8.41
CA VAL A 70 11.66 -11.71 8.83
C VAL A 70 12.94 -11.36 8.08
N ARG A 71 13.87 -12.31 7.91
CA ARG A 71 15.09 -12.10 7.11
C ARG A 71 14.78 -11.77 5.66
N ALA A 72 13.80 -12.46 5.05
CA ALA A 72 13.40 -12.20 3.68
C ALA A 72 12.87 -10.77 3.50
N ILE A 73 12.01 -10.31 4.41
CA ILE A 73 11.47 -8.93 4.39
C ILE A 73 12.60 -7.91 4.62
N ARG A 74 13.43 -8.09 5.65
CA ARG A 74 14.57 -7.19 5.94
C ARG A 74 15.53 -7.11 4.75
N ARG A 75 15.76 -8.22 4.06
CA ARG A 75 16.60 -8.29 2.85
C ARG A 75 16.00 -7.47 1.72
N LEU A 76 14.71 -7.63 1.42
CA LEU A 76 14.01 -6.82 0.42
C LEU A 76 14.09 -5.32 0.74
N TYR A 77 13.91 -4.96 2.00
CA TYR A 77 14.02 -3.57 2.47
C TYR A 77 15.42 -3.01 2.24
N ARG A 78 16.47 -3.75 2.63
CA ARG A 78 17.86 -3.30 2.49
C ARG A 78 18.37 -3.27 1.05
N GLU A 79 18.10 -4.32 0.28
CA GLU A 79 18.71 -4.55 -1.04
C GLU A 79 17.91 -3.93 -2.17
N THR A 80 16.60 -3.73 -2.01
CA THR A 80 15.72 -3.24 -3.08
C THR A 80 15.08 -1.90 -2.71
N LEU A 81 14.29 -1.83 -1.64
CA LEU A 81 13.47 -0.65 -1.37
C LEU A 81 14.30 0.55 -0.90
N ARG A 82 15.25 0.36 0.01
CA ARG A 82 16.07 1.46 0.53
C ARG A 82 16.91 2.12 -0.58
N PRO A 83 17.63 1.40 -1.46
CA PRO A 83 18.33 2.01 -2.59
C PRO A 83 17.38 2.75 -3.55
N MET A 84 16.20 2.19 -3.82
CA MET A 84 15.19 2.80 -4.68
C MET A 84 14.72 4.16 -4.16
N PHE A 85 14.45 4.26 -2.85
CA PHE A 85 13.95 5.47 -2.21
C PHE A 85 15.06 6.36 -1.59
N ALA A 86 16.34 6.06 -1.83
CA ALA A 86 17.46 6.78 -1.20
C ALA A 86 17.53 8.28 -1.54
N THR A 87 16.89 8.72 -2.64
CA THR A 87 16.97 10.11 -3.14
C THR A 87 15.61 10.81 -3.30
N VAL A 88 14.49 10.18 -2.94
CA VAL A 88 13.14 10.80 -3.01
C VAL A 88 12.94 11.96 -2.03
N ARG A 89 12.29 13.03 -2.49
CA ARG A 89 11.98 14.21 -1.67
C ARG A 89 10.65 14.02 -0.93
N PRO A 90 10.38 14.74 0.17
CA PRO A 90 9.11 14.63 0.89
C PRO A 90 7.85 14.77 0.02
N LEU A 91 7.85 15.72 -0.94
CA LEU A 91 6.73 15.87 -1.88
C LEU A 91 6.60 14.69 -2.85
N GLU A 92 7.71 14.04 -3.23
CA GLU A 92 7.67 12.83 -4.06
C GLU A 92 7.14 11.64 -3.26
N ILE A 93 7.49 11.53 -1.97
CA ILE A 93 6.91 10.52 -1.06
C ILE A 93 5.39 10.72 -0.98
N ALA A 94 4.94 11.94 -0.66
CA ALA A 94 3.52 12.23 -0.56
C ALA A 94 2.78 11.91 -1.88
N GLY A 95 3.33 12.29 -3.02
CA GLY A 95 2.75 12.01 -4.33
C GLY A 95 2.69 10.53 -4.68
N ILE A 96 3.77 9.77 -4.45
CA ILE A 96 3.82 8.32 -4.69
C ILE A 96 2.79 7.61 -3.79
N SER A 97 2.79 7.93 -2.50
CA SER A 97 1.90 7.28 -1.53
C SER A 97 0.42 7.62 -1.74
N LEU A 98 0.09 8.87 -2.12
CA LEU A 98 -1.29 9.20 -2.49
C LEU A 98 -1.72 8.47 -3.75
N ALA A 99 -0.84 8.39 -4.77
CA ALA A 99 -1.15 7.73 -6.02
C ALA A 99 -1.45 6.25 -5.78
N ALA A 100 -0.58 5.54 -5.06
CA ALA A 100 -0.75 4.13 -4.71
C ALA A 100 -2.02 3.93 -3.86
N GLY A 101 -2.18 4.72 -2.80
CA GLY A 101 -3.36 4.63 -1.94
C GLY A 101 -4.68 4.87 -2.67
N VAL A 102 -4.75 5.74 -3.68
CA VAL A 102 -5.96 5.94 -4.47
C VAL A 102 -6.14 4.87 -5.53
N GLY A 103 -5.12 4.63 -6.36
CA GLY A 103 -5.19 3.70 -7.48
C GLY A 103 -5.48 2.29 -7.01
N GLU A 104 -4.64 1.76 -6.11
CA GLU A 104 -4.74 0.39 -5.65
C GLU A 104 -6.04 0.13 -4.88
N GLU A 105 -6.46 1.03 -4.00
CA GLU A 105 -7.71 0.83 -3.26
C GLU A 105 -8.95 0.92 -4.17
N LEU A 106 -8.94 1.76 -5.20
CA LEU A 106 -10.00 1.74 -6.22
C LEU A 106 -10.07 0.39 -6.93
N LEU A 107 -8.93 -0.19 -7.33
CA LEU A 107 -8.91 -1.48 -8.01
C LEU A 107 -9.29 -2.61 -7.06
N PHE A 108 -8.54 -2.78 -5.98
CA PHE A 108 -8.66 -3.97 -5.15
C PHE A 108 -9.89 -3.92 -4.25
N ARG A 109 -10.25 -2.76 -3.69
CA ARG A 109 -11.39 -2.65 -2.76
C ARG A 109 -12.64 -2.18 -3.48
N GLY A 110 -12.48 -1.21 -4.38
CA GLY A 110 -13.59 -0.68 -5.18
C GLY A 110 -14.10 -1.65 -6.24
N ALA A 111 -13.21 -2.32 -6.99
CA ALA A 111 -13.62 -3.25 -8.05
C ALA A 111 -13.58 -4.71 -7.59
N VAL A 112 -12.40 -5.24 -7.29
CA VAL A 112 -12.18 -6.66 -7.05
C VAL A 112 -12.91 -7.16 -5.81
N GLN A 113 -12.81 -6.46 -4.67
CA GLN A 113 -13.48 -6.86 -3.43
C GLN A 113 -15.00 -6.71 -3.54
N ALA A 114 -15.48 -5.63 -4.17
CA ALA A 114 -16.90 -5.41 -4.38
C ALA A 114 -17.53 -6.50 -5.27
N GLU A 115 -16.78 -7.06 -6.22
CA GLU A 115 -17.29 -8.10 -7.12
C GLU A 115 -17.03 -9.53 -6.63
N PHE A 116 -15.84 -9.81 -6.10
CA PHE A 116 -15.37 -11.17 -5.78
C PHE A 116 -15.11 -11.41 -4.29
N GLY A 117 -15.29 -10.38 -3.45
CA GLY A 117 -15.14 -10.48 -2.00
C GLY A 117 -13.71 -10.29 -1.48
N LEU A 118 -13.63 -10.18 -0.15
CA LEU A 118 -12.43 -9.82 0.60
C LEU A 118 -11.24 -10.76 0.36
N VAL A 119 -11.49 -12.07 0.30
CA VAL A 119 -10.44 -13.08 0.16
C VAL A 119 -9.75 -12.95 -1.20
N VAL A 120 -10.51 -12.87 -2.28
CA VAL A 120 -9.97 -12.76 -3.65
C VAL A 120 -9.18 -11.46 -3.79
N ALA A 121 -9.74 -10.34 -3.33
CA ALA A 121 -9.05 -9.06 -3.37
C ALA A 121 -7.73 -9.06 -2.61
N SER A 122 -7.70 -9.61 -1.39
CA SER A 122 -6.50 -9.65 -0.54
C SER A 122 -5.40 -10.55 -1.13
N VAL A 123 -5.78 -11.68 -1.71
CA VAL A 123 -4.84 -12.59 -2.37
C VAL A 123 -4.25 -11.96 -3.63
N LEU A 124 -5.09 -11.35 -4.48
CA LEU A 124 -4.62 -10.68 -5.70
C LEU A 124 -3.74 -9.46 -5.36
N PHE A 125 -4.06 -8.72 -4.30
CA PHE A 125 -3.25 -7.62 -3.79
C PHE A 125 -1.84 -8.10 -3.41
N GLY A 126 -1.74 -9.21 -2.66
CA GLY A 126 -0.45 -9.82 -2.33
C GLY A 126 0.32 -10.29 -3.57
N PHE A 127 -0.36 -10.88 -4.55
CA PHE A 127 0.28 -11.31 -5.81
C PHE A 127 0.82 -10.14 -6.64
N ALA A 128 0.11 -9.01 -6.69
CA ALA A 128 0.56 -7.81 -7.40
C ALA A 128 1.89 -7.27 -6.86
N HIS A 129 2.21 -7.56 -5.60
CA HIS A 129 3.45 -7.13 -4.93
C HIS A 129 4.60 -8.13 -5.04
N MET A 130 4.43 -9.20 -5.82
CA MET A 130 5.48 -10.20 -6.04
C MET A 130 6.29 -9.90 -7.30
N GLY A 131 7.56 -9.53 -7.13
CA GLY A 131 8.52 -9.38 -8.24
C GLY A 131 9.21 -10.68 -8.67
N GLY A 132 8.93 -11.80 -7.99
CA GLY A 132 9.47 -13.13 -8.29
C GLY A 132 9.36 -14.09 -7.11
N ARG A 133 9.97 -15.28 -7.22
CA ARG A 133 9.94 -16.29 -6.14
C ARG A 133 10.59 -15.80 -4.84
N SER A 134 11.56 -14.89 -4.93
CA SER A 134 12.26 -14.33 -3.77
C SER A 134 11.41 -13.38 -2.91
N SER A 135 10.29 -12.86 -3.44
CA SER A 135 9.38 -11.95 -2.75
C SER A 135 8.10 -12.62 -2.26
N LEU A 136 8.00 -13.95 -2.29
CA LEU A 136 6.80 -14.69 -1.84
C LEU A 136 6.36 -14.31 -0.43
N VAL A 137 7.30 -14.26 0.52
CA VAL A 137 7.02 -13.88 1.91
C VAL A 137 6.48 -12.45 1.99
N PHE A 138 7.02 -11.55 1.17
CA PHE A 138 6.55 -10.16 1.11
C PHE A 138 5.13 -10.10 0.54
N GLY A 139 4.83 -10.82 -0.54
CA GLY A 139 3.48 -10.93 -1.09
C GLY A 139 2.47 -11.49 -0.08
N LEU A 140 2.85 -12.51 0.69
CA LEU A 140 2.00 -13.03 1.77
C LEU A 140 1.75 -11.99 2.87
N TRP A 141 2.77 -11.24 3.27
CA TRP A 141 2.63 -10.15 4.24
C TRP A 141 1.70 -9.05 3.71
N VAL A 142 1.86 -8.67 2.44
CA VAL A 142 1.00 -7.70 1.77
C VAL A 142 -0.42 -8.23 1.63
N ALA A 143 -0.64 -9.53 1.41
CA ALA A 143 -1.99 -10.11 1.43
C ALA A 143 -2.66 -9.99 2.81
N VAL A 144 -1.91 -10.14 3.90
CA VAL A 144 -2.42 -9.91 5.27
C VAL A 144 -2.82 -8.45 5.47
N MET A 145 -1.99 -7.51 5.02
CA MET A 145 -2.38 -6.08 4.96
C MET A 145 -3.62 -5.88 4.09
N GLY A 146 -3.71 -6.65 3.01
CA GLY A 146 -4.85 -6.82 2.12
C GLY A 146 -6.17 -6.96 2.88
N PHE A 147 -6.21 -7.98 3.74
CA PHE A 147 -7.34 -8.28 4.61
C PHE A 147 -7.65 -7.14 5.59
N GLY A 148 -6.62 -6.53 6.18
CA GLY A 148 -6.78 -5.41 7.09
C GLY A 148 -7.46 -4.20 6.44
N LEU A 149 -6.98 -3.80 5.26
CA LEU A 149 -7.55 -2.68 4.48
C LEU A 149 -8.96 -3.01 3.97
N GLY A 150 -9.19 -4.23 3.51
CA GLY A 150 -10.52 -4.63 3.07
C GLY A 150 -11.54 -4.70 4.21
N GLY A 151 -11.14 -5.16 5.40
CA GLY A 151 -11.95 -5.09 6.62
C GLY A 151 -12.21 -3.66 7.08
N LEU A 152 -11.20 -2.78 6.93
CA LEU A 152 -11.34 -1.35 7.22
C LEU A 152 -12.37 -0.69 6.29
N ALA A 153 -12.40 -1.07 5.01
CA ALA A 153 -13.40 -0.60 4.06
C ALA A 153 -14.83 -0.95 4.50
N HIS A 154 -15.03 -2.19 4.98
CA HIS A 154 -16.31 -2.63 5.52
C HIS A 154 -16.69 -1.90 6.81
N LEU A 155 -15.74 -1.72 7.73
CA LEU A 155 -15.97 -1.04 9.00
C LEU A 155 -16.34 0.44 8.81
N ALA A 156 -15.68 1.13 7.88
CA ALA A 156 -15.89 2.55 7.61
C ALA A 156 -17.03 2.82 6.62
N GLY A 157 -17.62 1.78 6.01
CA GLY A 157 -18.67 1.91 5.00
C GLY A 157 -18.20 2.57 3.71
N GLY A 158 -16.93 2.44 3.33
CA GLY A 158 -16.42 3.04 2.11
C GLY A 158 -14.91 3.04 1.95
N LEU A 159 -14.45 3.54 0.81
CA LEU A 159 -13.04 3.51 0.41
C LEU A 159 -12.16 4.56 1.06
N LEU A 160 -12.71 5.62 1.65
CA LEU A 160 -11.88 6.70 2.18
C LEU A 160 -10.94 6.20 3.29
N ALA A 161 -11.42 5.34 4.19
CA ALA A 161 -10.60 4.79 5.26
C ALA A 161 -9.41 3.97 4.75
N PRO A 162 -9.57 2.96 3.86
CA PRO A 162 -8.43 2.24 3.31
C PRO A 162 -7.53 3.10 2.44
N ILE A 163 -8.06 4.07 1.67
CA ILE A 163 -7.23 5.02 0.88
C ILE A 163 -6.31 5.82 1.81
N VAL A 164 -6.87 6.41 2.87
CA VAL A 164 -6.09 7.18 3.85
C VAL A 164 -5.10 6.26 4.58
N ALA A 165 -5.52 5.06 4.97
CA ALA A 165 -4.67 4.12 5.66
C ALA A 165 -3.45 3.71 4.81
N HIS A 166 -3.69 3.34 3.56
CA HIS A 166 -2.66 2.92 2.63
C HIS A 166 -1.69 4.07 2.33
N ALA A 167 -2.21 5.25 1.93
CA ALA A 167 -1.37 6.39 1.62
C ALA A 167 -0.52 6.86 2.82
N ALA A 168 -1.11 6.91 4.02
CA ALA A 168 -0.37 7.32 5.21
C ALA A 168 0.66 6.27 5.64
N TYR A 169 0.32 4.98 5.55
CA TYR A 169 1.25 3.88 5.83
C TYR A 169 2.45 3.91 4.88
N ASP A 170 2.22 4.06 3.59
CA ASP A 170 3.28 4.16 2.59
C ASP A 170 4.17 5.37 2.81
N ALA A 171 3.57 6.52 3.13
CA ALA A 171 4.34 7.72 3.44
C ALA A 171 5.26 7.48 4.63
N MET A 172 4.77 6.83 5.70
CA MET A 172 5.59 6.45 6.86
C MET A 172 6.67 5.42 6.51
N ALA A 173 6.33 4.38 5.74
CA ALA A 173 7.26 3.32 5.36
C ALA A 173 8.39 3.83 4.45
N ILE A 174 8.06 4.63 3.45
CA ILE A 174 9.05 5.25 2.55
C ILE A 174 9.91 6.27 3.31
N SER A 175 9.30 7.06 4.19
CA SER A 175 10.04 7.98 5.08
C SER A 175 11.03 7.22 5.96
N TYR A 176 10.59 6.10 6.53
CA TYR A 176 11.44 5.22 7.31
C TYR A 176 12.61 4.68 6.49
N LEU A 177 12.35 4.18 5.27
CA LEU A 177 13.40 3.70 4.35
C LEU A 177 14.41 4.79 4.02
N ARG A 178 13.95 6.03 3.84
CA ARG A 178 14.80 7.16 3.48
C ARG A 178 15.66 7.64 4.66
N TRP A 179 15.10 7.77 5.86
CA TRP A 179 15.75 8.49 6.95
C TRP A 179 16.13 7.64 8.16
N ALA A 180 15.49 6.48 8.38
CA ALA A 180 15.59 5.77 9.66
C ALA A 180 15.97 4.28 9.54
N ALA A 181 15.97 3.71 8.34
CA ALA A 181 16.29 2.29 8.10
C ALA A 181 17.78 1.92 8.29
N HIS A 182 18.53 2.68 9.09
CA HIS A 182 19.89 2.34 9.47
C HIS A 182 19.88 1.14 10.43
N GLY A 183 20.50 0.04 10.03
CA GLY A 183 20.67 -1.18 10.86
C GLY A 183 19.50 -2.17 10.85
N VAL A 184 18.53 -2.04 9.94
CA VAL A 184 17.48 -3.07 9.69
C VAL A 184 18.04 -4.21 8.88
#